data_AF-B7APA6-F1
#
_entry.id   AF-B7APA6-F1
#
_cell.length_a   1.000
_cell.length_b   1.000
_cell.length_c   1.000
_cell.angle_alpha   90.00
_cell.angle_beta   90.00
_cell.angle_gamma   90.00
#
_symmetry.space_group_name_H-M   'P 1'
#
loop_
_entity.id
_entity.type
_entity.pdbx_description
1 polymer ?
#
loop_
_entity_poly.entity_id
_entity_poly.type
_entity_poly.pdbx_seq_one_letter_code
_entity_poly.pdbx_strand_id
1 'polypeptide(L)' 'MNRKEFCEVFDIPYRTVTEWERGTRNAPNYVLRLLAYYIRMENMVNKKGDNDGKDY' A
#
# COMPACT_ATOMS: atom_id res chain seq x y z
N MET A 1 6.28 -2.84 -4.10
CA MET A 1 6.50 -2.66 -2.65
C MET A 1 6.95 -3.96 -2.01
N ASN A 2 8.11 -3.99 -1.36
CA ASN A 2 8.59 -5.10 -0.53
C ASN A 2 8.13 -4.95 0.94
N ARG A 3 8.35 -5.95 1.82
CA ARG A 3 7.90 -5.88 3.23
C ARG A 3 8.45 -4.69 4.01
N LYS A 4 9.71 -4.33 3.77
CA LYS A 4 10.36 -3.22 4.47
C LYS A 4 9.70 -1.90 4.07
N GLU A 5 9.52 -1.67 2.78
CA GLU A 5 8.82 -0.51 2.24
C GLU A 5 7.38 -0.43 2.76
N PHE A 6 6.67 -1.56 2.84
CA PHE A 6 5.32 -1.59 3.41
C PHE A 6 5.30 -1.11 4.87
N CYS A 7 6.24 -1.58 5.68
CA CYS A 7 6.35 -1.18 7.08
C CYS A 7 6.65 0.32 7.22
N GLU A 8 7.54 0.85 6.38
CA GLU A 8 7.92 2.27 6.39
C GLU A 8 6.77 3.17 5.90
N VAL A 9 6.07 2.80 4.83
CA VAL A 9 4.98 3.60 4.25
C VAL A 9 3.78 3.69 5.17
N PHE A 10 3.39 2.58 5.81
CA PHE A 10 2.19 2.53 6.64
C PHE A 10 2.47 2.70 8.13
N ASP A 11 3.73 2.94 8.52
CA ASP A 11 4.19 3.01 9.90
C ASP A 11 3.74 1.79 10.72
N ILE A 12 3.88 0.61 10.12
CA ILE A 12 3.52 -0.68 10.72
C ILE A 12 4.81 -1.41 11.09
N PRO A 13 5.00 -1.83 12.35
CA PRO A 13 6.17 -2.60 12.73
C PRO A 13 6.28 -3.92 11.94
N TYR A 14 7.50 -4.28 11.53
CA TYR A 14 7.76 -5.52 10.79
C TYR A 14 7.26 -6.79 11.49
N ARG A 15 7.35 -6.82 12.83
CA ARG A 15 6.82 -7.92 13.65
C ARG A 15 5.31 -8.08 13.49
N THR A 16 4.56 -6.98 13.42
CA THR A 16 3.10 -7.00 13.24
C THR A 16 2.72 -7.65 11.92
N VAL A 17 3.39 -7.26 10.82
CA VAL A 17 3.19 -7.89 9.50
C VAL A 17 3.53 -9.37 9.54
N THR A 18 4.64 -9.73 10.19
CA THR A 18 5.06 -11.13 10.34
C THR A 18 4.03 -11.95 11.12
N GLU A 19 3.42 -11.41 12.17
CA GLU A 19 2.36 -12.08 12.93
C GLU A 19 1.08 -12.27 12.12
N TRP A 20 0.75 -11.32 11.23
CA TRP A 20 -0.36 -11.45 10.30
C TRP A 20 -0.12 -12.56 9.29
N GLU A 21 1.06 -12.58 8.66
CA GLU A 21 1.44 -13.61 7.69
C GLU A 21 1.51 -15.01 8.31
N ARG A 22 1.94 -15.11 9.57
CA ARG A 22 1.98 -16.37 10.32
C ARG A 22 0.61 -16.81 10.84
N GLY A 23 -0.42 -15.97 10.72
CA GLY A 23 -1.77 -16.25 11.24
C GLY A 23 -1.87 -16.28 12.76
N THR A 24 -0.83 -15.85 13.49
CA THR A 24 -0.88 -15.75 14.96
C THR A 24 -1.74 -14.57 15.42
N ARG A 25 -1.95 -13.58 14.54
CA ARG A 25 -2.83 -12.43 14.77
C ARG A 25 -3.50 -12.05 13.45
N ASN A 26 -4.78 -11.68 13.49
CA ASN A 26 -5.46 -11.15 12.32
C ASN A 26 -5.14 -9.66 12.13
N ALA A 27 -4.95 -9.26 10.87
CA ALA A 27 -4.94 -7.85 10.51
C ALA A 27 -6.31 -7.22 10.81
N PRO A 28 -6.37 -5.95 11.26
CA PRO A 28 -7.64 -5.26 11.39
C PRO A 28 -8.41 -5.21 10.07
N ASN A 29 -9.74 -5.34 10.13
CA ASN A 29 -10.61 -5.41 8.94
C ASN A 29 -10.46 -4.23 7.98
N TYR A 30 -10.03 -3.06 8.46
CA TYR A 30 -9.82 -1.87 7.64
C TYR A 30 -8.51 -1.89 6.85
N VAL A 31 -7.53 -2.74 7.17
CA VAL A 31 -6.23 -2.79 6.49
C VAL A 31 -6.40 -3.15 5.01
N LEU A 32 -7.29 -4.09 4.69
CA LEU A 32 -7.60 -4.45 3.31
C LEU A 32 -8.20 -3.27 2.53
N ARG A 33 -9.05 -2.47 3.18
CA ARG A 33 -9.65 -1.27 2.57
C ARG A 33 -8.59 -0.19 2.32
N LEU A 34 -7.67 -0.01 3.28
CA LEU A 34 -6.55 0.92 3.15
C LEU A 34 -5.61 0.53 2.01
N LEU A 35 -5.27 -0.76 1.90
CA LEU A 35 -4.48 -1.30 0.79
C LEU A 35 -5.15 -1.09 -0.57
N ALA A 36 -6.45 -1.38 -0.67
CA ALA A 36 -7.21 -1.17 -1.89
C ALA A 36 -7.26 0.32 -2.29
N TYR A 37 -7.38 1.22 -1.30
CA TYR A 37 -7.30 2.66 -1.53
C TYR A 37 -5.92 3.10 -2.03
N TYR A 38 -4.85 2.63 -1.38
CA TYR A 38 -3.47 2.92 -1.79
C TYR A 38 -3.20 2.53 -3.25
N ILE A 39 -3.57 1.31 -3.65
CA ILE A 39 -3.40 0.82 -5.03
C ILE A 39 -4.16 1.70 -6.03
N ARG A 40 -5.39 2.10 -5.69
CA ARG A 40 -6.17 3.01 -6.56
C ARG A 40 -5.50 4.36 -6.72
N MET A 41 -4.98 4.93 -5.63
CA MET A 41 -4.29 6.23 -5.66
C MET A 41 -2.98 6.17 -6.44
N GLU A 42 -2.18 5.12 -6.26
CA GLU A 42 -0.95 4.89 -7.04
C GLU A 42 -1.24 4.82 -8.54
N ASN A 43 -2.29 4.10 -8.93
CA ASN A 43 -2.74 4.04 -10.33
C ASN A 43 -3.25 5.38 -10.87
N MET A 44 -3.90 6.20 -10.04
CA MET A 44 -4.37 7.53 -10.44
C MET A 44 -3.21 8.52 -10.64
N VAL A 45 -2.20 8.47 -9.77
CA VAL A 45 -1.00 9.32 -9.89
C VAL A 45 -0.21 8.94 -11.15
N ASN A 46 -0.01 7.63 -11.39
CA ASN A 46 0.67 7.15 -12.59
C ASN A 46 -0.05 7.55 -13.89
N LYS A 47 -1.40 7.54 -13.88
CA LYS A 47 -2.20 7.95 -15.06
C LYS A 47 -2.18 9.47 -15.34
N LYS A 48 -1.96 10.30 -14.31
CA LYS A 48 -1.81 11.76 -14.48
C LYS A 48 -0.48 12.11 -15.16
N GLY A 49 0.61 11.43 -14.79
CA GLY A 49 1.93 11.65 -15.40
C GLY A 49 1.98 11.39 -16.92
N ASP A 50 1.13 10.51 -17.44
CA ASP A 50 1.04 10.22 -18.88
C ASP A 50 0.22 11.27 -19.69
N ASN A 51 -0.61 12.09 -19.02
CA ASN A 51 -1.44 13.10 -19.70
C ASN A 51 -0.81 14.50 -19.75
N ASP A 52 0.14 14.82 -18.86
CA ASP A 52 0.84 16.10 -18.84
C ASP A 52 1.93 16.25 -19.94
N GLY A 53 2.16 15.21 -20.76
CA GLY A 53 3.18 15.19 -21.82
C GLY A 53 2.65 15.28 -23.26
N LYS A 54 1.36 15.56 -23.47
CA LYS A 54 0.76 15.73 -24.80
C LYS A 54 -0.12 16.97 -24.87
N ASP A 55 0.47 18.14 -24.68
CA ASP A 55 -0.05 19.37 -25.27
C ASP A 55 1.16 20.27 -25.62
N TYR A 56 1.24 20.61 -26.92
CA TYR A 56 2.24 21.39 -27.69
C TYR A 56 3.50 20.67 -28.19
#